data_AF-A0A954ENJ3-F1
#
_entry.id   AF-A0A954ENJ3-F1
#
_cell.length_a   1.000
_cell.length_b   1.000
_cell.length_c   1.000
_cell.angle_alpha   90.00
_cell.angle_beta   90.00
_cell.angle_gamma   90.00
#
_symmetry.space_group_name_H-M   'P 1'
#
loop_
_entity.id
_entity.type
_entity.pdbx_description
1 polymer ?
#
loop_
_entity_poly.entity_id
_entity_poly.type
_entity_poly.pdbx_seq_one_letter_code
_entity_poly.pdbx_strand_id
1 'polypeptide(L)'
;MGEPRTTWNYILSFKGWAQCRMATDPDPANEKRGVSGYTFALPGERDLDQVICFQPGDRVVQRSFCPEVGISVIGGSQYKATTITNGSMNPREEFQGEPSSIAEGNPFYGARVDLVNSPIFDSRNSTIVYDGYGLISPFDMQIRTANSPQELTVQRSYYVDPSKPGTSLSDVPILELQTHVMKTQVYNSENLNSPYPGSANILLKSNILDPSAYRFRRRQQLEGQLAETECPTAQAALKKRIAELRISDPKNRRSAQMGAKVLAPYNLNSLQATLNSQEFNPGPAWPLEMWMGGWDADSLCFFVMGTLKMSFDFDPFSLSKS
;
A
#
# COMPACT_ATOMS: atom_id res chain seq x y z
N MET A 1 -20.89 -30.46 -20.45
CA MET A 1 -19.60 -30.73 -19.78
C MET A 1 -18.73 -29.51 -20.01
N GLY A 2 -18.15 -28.92 -18.97
CA GLY A 2 -17.21 -27.80 -19.15
C GLY A 2 -15.89 -28.34 -19.69
N GLU A 3 -15.34 -27.71 -20.73
CA GLU A 3 -14.03 -28.07 -21.26
C GLU A 3 -12.95 -27.80 -20.19
N PRO A 4 -11.90 -28.65 -20.11
CA PRO A 4 -10.76 -28.40 -19.23
C PRO A 4 -10.17 -27.03 -19.52
N ARG A 5 -10.05 -26.19 -18.49
CA ARG A 5 -9.51 -24.83 -18.62
C ARG A 5 -8.15 -24.76 -17.96
N THR A 6 -7.14 -24.43 -18.74
CA THR A 6 -5.78 -24.23 -18.25
C THR A 6 -5.57 -22.77 -17.86
N THR A 7 -4.99 -22.55 -16.68
CA THR A 7 -4.67 -21.22 -16.15
C THR A 7 -3.19 -21.08 -15.80
N TRP A 8 -2.66 -19.88 -16.00
CA TRP A 8 -1.35 -19.42 -15.57
C TRP A 8 -1.55 -18.60 -14.29
N ASN A 9 -0.92 -19.05 -13.20
CA ASN A 9 -1.12 -18.50 -11.88
C ASN A 9 0.18 -17.93 -11.34
N TYR A 10 0.09 -16.74 -10.74
CA TYR A 10 1.22 -16.02 -10.15
C TYR A 10 0.83 -15.57 -8.76
N ILE A 11 1.61 -15.94 -7.75
CA ILE A 11 1.51 -15.45 -6.39
C ILE A 11 2.69 -14.52 -6.18
N LEU A 12 2.45 -13.22 -6.16
CA LEU A 12 3.49 -12.18 -6.05
C LEU A 12 3.59 -11.69 -4.61
N SER A 13 4.76 -11.81 -3.99
CA SER A 13 5.07 -11.16 -2.72
C SER A 13 5.75 -9.82 -2.98
N PHE A 14 5.24 -8.74 -2.40
CA PHE A 14 5.78 -7.39 -2.59
C PHE A 14 5.98 -6.65 -1.27
N LYS A 15 6.90 -5.69 -1.25
CA LYS A 15 7.12 -4.78 -0.11
C LYS A 15 7.75 -3.47 -0.53
N GLY A 16 7.69 -2.48 0.35
CA GLY A 16 8.41 -1.23 0.19
C GLY A 16 7.81 -0.10 1.02
N TRP A 17 8.30 1.11 0.78
CA TRP A 17 7.78 2.31 1.43
C TRP A 17 6.86 3.06 0.49
N ALA A 18 5.68 3.44 0.99
CA ALA A 18 4.77 4.37 0.35
C ALA A 18 4.79 5.70 1.11
N GLN A 19 4.39 6.78 0.43
CA GLN A 19 4.19 8.09 1.06
C GLN A 19 2.74 8.53 0.88
N CYS A 20 2.16 9.10 1.93
CA CYS A 20 0.85 9.73 1.88
C CYS A 20 0.84 10.84 2.93
N ARG A 21 0.09 11.91 2.70
CA ARG A 21 -0.26 12.83 3.79
C ARG A 21 -1.66 12.45 4.27
N MET A 22 -1.77 11.71 5.37
CA MET A 22 -3.08 11.41 5.95
C MET A 22 -3.66 12.68 6.59
N ALA A 23 -4.91 13.05 6.29
CA ALA A 23 -5.63 14.01 7.13
C ALA A 23 -5.83 13.39 8.53
N THR A 24 -5.46 14.13 9.57
CA THR A 24 -5.52 13.65 10.95
C THR A 24 -6.18 14.70 11.81
N ASP A 25 -7.22 14.33 12.57
CA ASP A 25 -7.89 15.20 13.54
C ASP A 25 -6.89 16.01 14.37
N PRO A 26 -7.02 17.36 14.45
CA PRO A 26 -8.14 18.21 14.00
C PRO A 26 -8.04 18.76 12.58
N ASP A 27 -7.27 18.12 11.71
CA ASP A 27 -7.08 18.59 10.34
C ASP A 27 -8.29 18.28 9.44
N PRO A 28 -8.84 19.29 8.74
CA PRO A 28 -9.91 19.05 7.77
C PRO A 28 -9.46 18.12 6.65
N ALA A 29 -10.36 17.23 6.20
CA ALA A 29 -10.09 16.27 5.13
C ALA A 29 -9.79 16.90 3.76
N ASN A 30 -9.85 18.22 3.60
CA ASN A 30 -9.48 18.94 2.38
C ASN A 30 -8.30 19.90 2.59
N GLU A 31 -7.70 19.92 3.78
CA GLU A 31 -6.54 20.74 4.08
C GLU A 31 -5.28 20.04 3.54
N LYS A 32 -4.51 20.76 2.70
CA LYS A 32 -3.41 20.17 1.93
C LYS A 32 -2.03 20.30 2.59
N ARG A 33 -1.87 21.15 3.60
CA ARG A 33 -0.60 21.44 4.25
C ARG A 33 -0.45 20.84 5.65
N GLY A 34 -1.52 20.28 6.20
CA GLY A 34 -1.66 19.77 7.55
C GLY A 34 -1.34 20.77 8.65
N VAL A 35 -2.03 21.92 8.67
CA VAL A 35 -1.73 23.03 9.59
C VAL A 35 -2.00 22.65 11.05
N SER A 36 -3.04 21.85 11.32
CA SER A 36 -3.48 21.54 12.69
C SER A 36 -3.23 20.08 13.11
N GLY A 37 -3.00 19.20 12.14
CA GLY A 37 -2.69 17.78 12.36
C GLY A 37 -1.22 17.52 12.67
N TYR A 38 -0.86 16.23 12.76
CA TYR A 38 0.52 15.80 12.97
C TYR A 38 1.21 15.31 11.69
N THR A 39 0.52 15.39 10.55
CA THR A 39 1.06 15.24 9.21
C THR A 39 1.07 16.63 8.58
N PHE A 40 2.15 17.05 7.92
CA PHE A 40 2.28 18.43 7.44
C PHE A 40 3.24 18.54 6.25
N ALA A 41 3.00 19.55 5.40
CA ALA A 41 3.95 20.01 4.40
C ALA A 41 4.89 21.05 5.02
N LEU A 42 6.18 20.96 4.72
CA LEU A 42 7.20 21.87 5.24
C LEU A 42 7.28 23.17 4.41
N PRO A 43 7.87 24.25 4.97
CA PRO A 43 8.28 25.42 4.19
C PRO A 43 9.08 25.01 2.94
N GLY A 44 8.69 25.55 1.78
CA GLY A 44 9.31 25.24 0.49
C GLY A 44 8.83 23.94 -0.16
N GLU A 45 8.12 23.06 0.58
CA GLU A 45 7.41 21.94 -0.03
C GLU A 45 6.09 22.41 -0.65
N ARG A 46 5.72 21.76 -1.74
CA ARG A 46 4.39 21.88 -2.32
C ARG A 46 3.32 21.33 -1.38
N ASP A 47 2.09 21.69 -1.68
CA ASP A 47 0.92 21.14 -1.00
C ASP A 47 0.78 19.64 -1.25
N LEU A 48 0.34 18.89 -0.24
CA LEU A 48 0.17 17.44 -0.29
C LEU A 48 -1.31 17.13 -0.46
N ASP A 49 -1.64 16.24 -1.40
CA ASP A 49 -2.99 15.99 -1.90
C ASP A 49 -3.62 14.70 -1.31
N GLN A 50 -3.02 14.18 -0.24
CA GLN A 50 -3.39 12.92 0.43
C GLN A 50 -3.28 11.68 -0.44
N VAL A 51 -2.77 11.80 -1.67
CA VAL A 51 -2.59 10.67 -2.56
C VAL A 51 -1.56 9.72 -1.99
N ILE A 52 -1.92 8.45 -1.96
CA ILE A 52 -1.03 7.35 -1.60
C ILE A 52 -0.10 7.09 -2.78
N CYS A 53 1.19 7.34 -2.59
CA CYS A 53 2.22 7.16 -3.59
C CYS A 53 3.02 5.90 -3.29
N PHE A 54 2.87 4.85 -4.11
CA PHE A 54 3.64 3.61 -3.99
C PHE A 54 4.99 3.67 -4.71
N GLN A 55 5.12 4.61 -5.66
CA GLN A 55 6.31 4.79 -6.50
C GLN A 55 6.86 6.21 -6.35
N PRO A 56 8.18 6.40 -6.57
CA PRO A 56 8.75 7.74 -6.65
C PRO A 56 8.19 8.45 -7.88
N GLY A 57 8.12 9.77 -7.81
CA GLY A 57 7.62 10.59 -8.91
C GLY A 57 7.29 11.98 -8.42
N ASP A 58 6.63 12.75 -9.28
CA ASP A 58 6.42 14.17 -9.02
C ASP A 58 5.74 14.37 -7.68
N ARG A 59 4.73 13.56 -7.29
CA ARG A 59 3.93 13.66 -6.05
C ARG A 59 4.64 13.28 -4.74
N VAL A 60 5.79 12.63 -4.81
CA VAL A 60 6.58 12.29 -3.63
C VAL A 60 7.47 13.47 -3.22
N VAL A 61 7.61 13.71 -1.93
CA VAL A 61 8.58 14.64 -1.35
C VAL A 61 9.63 13.86 -0.58
N GLN A 62 10.84 13.77 -1.14
CA GLN A 62 11.95 13.08 -0.48
C GLN A 62 12.59 14.00 0.57
N ARG A 63 12.34 13.70 1.84
CA ARG A 63 12.98 14.38 2.97
C ARG A 63 14.32 13.74 3.31
N SER A 64 15.29 14.53 3.78
CA SER A 64 16.60 14.03 4.19
C SER A 64 16.46 12.99 5.31
N PHE A 65 17.26 11.91 5.22
CA PHE A 65 17.30 10.80 6.18
C PHE A 65 15.97 10.03 6.35
N CYS A 66 15.05 10.17 5.39
CA CYS A 66 13.80 9.41 5.32
C CYS A 66 13.93 8.21 4.38
N PRO A 67 13.08 7.18 4.51
CA PRO A 67 13.04 6.07 3.56
C PRO A 67 12.78 6.55 2.14
N GLU A 68 13.30 5.81 1.16
CA GLU A 68 12.99 6.03 -0.26
C GLU A 68 11.66 5.36 -0.61
N VAL A 69 10.78 6.10 -1.27
CA VAL A 69 9.48 5.59 -1.74
C VAL A 69 9.69 4.64 -2.91
N GLY A 70 9.03 3.49 -2.86
CA GLY A 70 9.09 2.48 -3.89
C GLY A 70 8.66 1.12 -3.35
N ILE A 71 7.72 0.49 -4.05
CA ILE A 71 7.25 -0.87 -3.74
C ILE A 71 7.53 -1.77 -4.94
N SER A 72 8.12 -2.92 -4.67
CA SER A 72 8.44 -3.90 -5.70
C SER A 72 8.10 -5.31 -5.26
N VAL A 73 7.89 -6.16 -6.26
CA VAL A 73 7.80 -7.61 -6.08
C VAL A 73 9.17 -8.14 -5.69
N ILE A 74 9.22 -8.84 -4.56
CA ILE A 74 10.45 -9.38 -3.96
C ILE A 74 10.53 -10.91 -4.03
N GLY A 75 9.48 -11.57 -4.52
CA GLY A 75 9.45 -13.01 -4.67
C GLY A 75 8.05 -13.54 -4.92
N GLY A 76 7.88 -14.85 -4.70
CA GLY A 76 6.60 -15.52 -4.92
C GLY A 76 6.73 -16.85 -5.63
N SER A 77 5.64 -17.31 -6.24
CA SER A 77 5.63 -18.53 -7.06
C SER A 77 4.75 -18.35 -8.30
N GLN A 78 5.07 -19.10 -9.35
CA GLN A 78 4.26 -19.24 -10.54
C GLN A 78 4.00 -20.72 -10.82
N TYR A 79 2.80 -21.03 -11.30
CA TYR A 79 2.43 -22.40 -11.65
C TYR A 79 1.31 -22.41 -12.69
N LYS A 80 1.20 -23.53 -13.40
CA LYS A 80 0.15 -23.76 -14.39
C LYS A 80 -0.78 -24.84 -13.85
N ALA A 81 -2.08 -24.66 -14.00
CA ALA A 81 -3.08 -25.62 -13.52
C ALA A 81 -4.19 -25.83 -14.55
N THR A 82 -4.73 -27.03 -14.64
CA THR A 82 -5.95 -27.32 -15.39
C THR A 82 -7.09 -27.54 -14.40
N THR A 83 -8.14 -26.74 -14.53
CA THR A 83 -9.39 -26.95 -13.81
C THR A 83 -10.27 -27.92 -14.59
N ILE A 84 -10.59 -29.06 -13.97
CA ILE A 84 -11.47 -30.09 -14.52
C ILE A 84 -12.78 -30.06 -13.74
N THR A 85 -13.85 -29.59 -14.39
CA THR A 85 -15.14 -29.43 -13.73
C THR A 85 -15.96 -30.72 -13.73
N ASN A 86 -15.89 -31.59 -14.76
CA ASN A 86 -16.62 -32.88 -14.87
C ASN A 86 -18.08 -32.90 -14.35
N GLY A 87 -18.79 -31.77 -14.34
CA GLY A 87 -20.12 -31.65 -13.70
C GLY A 87 -20.12 -31.72 -12.16
N SER A 88 -18.94 -31.79 -11.53
CA SER A 88 -18.74 -31.72 -10.08
C SER A 88 -18.93 -30.29 -9.57
N MET A 89 -19.58 -30.15 -8.41
CA MET A 89 -19.61 -28.88 -7.67
C MET A 89 -18.23 -28.48 -7.12
N ASN A 90 -17.32 -29.45 -7.01
CA ASN A 90 -15.94 -29.26 -6.58
C ASN A 90 -15.02 -29.54 -7.77
N PRO A 91 -14.71 -28.52 -8.59
CA PRO A 91 -13.74 -28.69 -9.67
C PRO A 91 -12.38 -29.11 -9.09
N ARG A 92 -11.71 -30.02 -9.79
CA ARG A 92 -10.36 -30.46 -9.43
C ARG A 92 -9.34 -29.61 -10.18
N GLU A 93 -8.31 -29.12 -9.47
CA GLU A 93 -7.14 -28.52 -10.09
C GLU A 93 -6.04 -29.57 -10.24
N GLU A 94 -5.51 -29.71 -11.44
CA GLU A 94 -4.34 -30.54 -11.73
C GLU A 94 -3.17 -29.63 -12.13
N PHE A 95 -2.10 -29.64 -11.34
CA PHE A 95 -0.89 -28.86 -11.61
C PHE A 95 -0.15 -29.43 -12.82
N GLN A 96 0.26 -28.55 -13.73
CA GLN A 96 1.12 -28.90 -14.85
C GLN A 96 2.57 -28.59 -14.47
N GLY A 97 3.26 -29.61 -13.94
CA GLY A 97 4.64 -29.50 -13.48
C GLY A 97 4.76 -28.87 -12.08
N GLU A 98 6.01 -28.71 -11.64
CA GLU A 98 6.32 -28.12 -10.34
C GLU A 98 6.16 -26.59 -10.35
N PRO A 99 5.58 -25.99 -9.31
CA PRO A 99 5.64 -24.54 -9.13
C PRO A 99 7.09 -24.04 -9.18
N SER A 100 7.31 -22.94 -9.89
CA SER A 100 8.62 -22.28 -9.93
C SER A 100 8.61 -20.99 -9.13
N SER A 101 9.74 -20.66 -8.52
CA SER A 101 9.88 -19.45 -7.71
C SER A 101 9.94 -18.19 -8.59
N ILE A 102 9.30 -17.13 -8.13
CA ILE A 102 9.57 -15.78 -8.63
C ILE A 102 10.82 -15.29 -7.89
N ALA A 103 11.94 -15.23 -8.61
CA ALA A 103 13.25 -14.86 -8.10
C ALA A 103 14.01 -14.10 -9.20
N GLU A 104 15.26 -13.70 -8.93
CA GLU A 104 16.11 -13.02 -9.92
C GLU A 104 16.13 -13.78 -11.26
N GLY A 105 15.91 -13.05 -12.36
CA GLY A 105 15.72 -13.60 -13.71
C GLY A 105 14.27 -13.87 -14.11
N ASN A 106 13.33 -13.96 -13.16
CA ASN A 106 11.89 -14.00 -13.48
C ASN A 106 11.39 -12.57 -13.86
N PRO A 107 10.57 -12.41 -14.92
CA PRO A 107 10.09 -11.09 -15.34
C PRO A 107 9.34 -10.28 -14.27
N PHE A 108 8.65 -10.94 -13.33
CA PHE A 108 7.96 -10.28 -12.23
C PHE A 108 8.87 -9.94 -11.05
N TYR A 109 10.07 -10.52 -10.94
CA TYR A 109 10.98 -10.16 -9.86
C TYR A 109 11.48 -8.73 -10.02
N GLY A 110 11.30 -7.91 -8.98
CA GLY A 110 11.57 -6.48 -9.04
C GLY A 110 10.51 -5.66 -9.79
N ALA A 111 9.40 -6.26 -10.24
CA ALA A 111 8.29 -5.52 -10.85
C ALA A 111 7.76 -4.45 -9.89
N ARG A 112 7.45 -3.26 -10.42
CA ARG A 112 6.84 -2.17 -9.68
C ARG A 112 5.40 -2.53 -9.33
N VAL A 113 5.02 -2.26 -8.10
CA VAL A 113 3.65 -2.38 -7.62
C VAL A 113 3.14 -0.98 -7.32
N ASP A 114 2.07 -0.57 -7.98
CA ASP A 114 1.54 0.78 -7.85
C ASP A 114 0.04 0.78 -7.56
N LEU A 115 -0.43 1.87 -6.96
CA LEU A 115 -1.84 2.20 -6.87
C LEU A 115 -2.08 3.45 -7.73
N VAL A 116 -2.80 3.27 -8.84
CA VAL A 116 -3.00 4.33 -9.84
C VAL A 116 -4.30 5.10 -9.59
N ASN A 117 -4.51 6.17 -10.37
CA ASN A 117 -5.72 7.01 -10.31
C ASN A 117 -5.91 7.80 -8.99
N SER A 118 -4.80 8.21 -8.36
CA SER A 118 -4.79 9.09 -7.18
C SER A 118 -5.57 8.51 -5.98
N PRO A 119 -5.18 7.31 -5.50
CA PRO A 119 -5.79 6.67 -4.34
C PRO A 119 -5.65 7.52 -3.08
N ILE A 120 -6.69 7.65 -2.26
CA ILE A 120 -6.64 8.32 -0.94
C ILE A 120 -7.21 7.42 0.16
N PHE A 121 -6.87 7.68 1.42
CA PHE A 121 -7.61 7.14 2.56
C PHE A 121 -8.93 7.90 2.75
N ASP A 122 -9.99 7.47 2.07
CA ASP A 122 -11.30 8.10 2.14
C ASP A 122 -12.04 7.66 3.41
N SER A 123 -11.82 8.41 4.48
CA SER A 123 -12.59 8.33 5.73
C SER A 123 -13.54 9.52 5.93
N ARG A 124 -13.33 10.60 5.17
CA ARG A 124 -13.87 11.96 5.39
C ARG A 124 -13.93 12.32 6.88
N ASN A 125 -12.79 12.23 7.59
CA ASN A 125 -12.69 12.52 9.03
C ASN A 125 -13.70 11.74 9.88
N SER A 126 -13.75 10.42 9.67
CA SER A 126 -14.69 9.53 10.36
C SER A 126 -16.17 9.74 10.03
N THR A 127 -16.50 10.56 9.02
CA THR A 127 -17.89 10.77 8.58
C THR A 127 -18.41 9.59 7.78
N ILE A 128 -17.56 8.94 6.97
CA ILE A 128 -17.95 7.73 6.23
C ILE A 128 -17.73 6.48 7.09
N VAL A 129 -16.56 6.38 7.74
CA VAL A 129 -16.21 5.24 8.60
C VAL A 129 -15.44 5.71 9.82
N TYR A 130 -15.95 5.38 11.00
CA TYR A 130 -15.29 5.63 12.29
C TYR A 130 -13.97 4.84 12.42
N ASP A 131 -13.02 5.36 13.21
CA ASP A 131 -11.68 4.77 13.47
C ASP A 131 -10.61 4.88 12.36
N GLY A 132 -10.61 5.99 11.62
CA GLY A 132 -9.37 6.66 11.17
C GLY A 132 -8.51 5.98 10.11
N TYR A 133 -8.86 4.78 9.62
CA TYR A 133 -8.15 4.16 8.49
C TYR A 133 -8.95 4.23 7.18
N GLY A 134 -10.28 4.42 7.21
CA GLY A 134 -11.08 4.60 5.99
C GLY A 134 -10.94 3.45 4.98
N LEU A 135 -11.42 3.68 3.76
CA LEU A 135 -11.12 2.82 2.62
C LEU A 135 -10.11 3.53 1.71
N ILE A 136 -9.24 2.77 1.05
CA ILE A 136 -8.48 3.31 -0.07
C ILE A 136 -9.41 3.38 -1.27
N SER A 137 -9.62 4.58 -1.80
CA SER A 137 -10.47 4.80 -2.97
C SER A 137 -9.91 5.89 -3.89
N PRO A 138 -9.81 5.65 -5.21
CA PRO A 138 -9.97 4.34 -5.87
C PRO A 138 -8.89 3.34 -5.41
N PHE A 139 -9.13 2.05 -5.63
CA PHE A 139 -8.14 0.99 -5.39
C PHE A 139 -7.83 0.27 -6.70
N ASP A 140 -6.96 0.89 -7.49
CA ASP A 140 -6.57 0.40 -8.81
C ASP A 140 -5.12 -0.07 -8.75
N MET A 141 -4.91 -1.39 -8.69
CA MET A 141 -3.58 -1.96 -8.52
C MET A 141 -2.93 -2.26 -9.86
N GLN A 142 -1.71 -1.77 -10.07
CA GLN A 142 -0.91 -2.00 -11.27
C GLN A 142 0.40 -2.74 -10.92
N ILE A 143 0.73 -3.76 -11.71
CA ILE A 143 2.02 -4.46 -11.68
C ILE A 143 2.73 -4.19 -13.00
N ARG A 144 3.95 -3.63 -12.95
CA ARG A 144 4.78 -3.36 -14.13
C ARG A 144 6.15 -3.99 -14.01
N THR A 145 6.53 -4.84 -14.96
CA THR A 145 7.85 -5.50 -14.96
C THR A 145 8.96 -4.46 -15.14
N ALA A 146 9.91 -4.38 -14.21
CA ALA A 146 10.94 -3.33 -14.23
C ALA A 146 12.21 -3.69 -15.03
N ASN A 147 12.46 -4.99 -15.26
CA ASN A 147 13.74 -5.50 -15.78
C ASN A 147 13.55 -6.66 -16.79
N SER A 148 12.44 -6.66 -17.52
CA SER A 148 12.15 -7.68 -18.52
C SER A 148 12.36 -7.12 -19.93
N PRO A 149 12.95 -7.87 -20.89
CA PRO A 149 12.98 -7.48 -22.29
C PRO A 149 11.58 -7.34 -22.90
N GLN A 150 10.56 -7.88 -22.22
CA GLN A 150 9.15 -7.68 -22.53
C GLN A 150 8.51 -6.87 -21.41
N GLU A 151 8.27 -5.58 -21.64
CA GLU A 151 7.53 -4.75 -20.69
C GLU A 151 6.08 -5.23 -20.63
N LEU A 152 5.66 -5.64 -19.43
CA LEU A 152 4.30 -6.07 -19.13
C LEU A 152 3.72 -5.16 -18.05
N THR A 153 2.53 -4.62 -18.32
CA THR A 153 1.71 -3.87 -17.36
C THR A 153 0.38 -4.59 -17.18
N VAL A 154 0.14 -5.10 -15.97
CA VAL A 154 -1.13 -5.72 -15.56
C VAL A 154 -1.83 -4.75 -14.62
N GLN A 155 -3.13 -4.51 -14.80
CA GLN A 155 -3.91 -3.70 -13.87
C GLN A 155 -5.29 -4.30 -13.62
N ARG A 156 -5.73 -4.26 -12.35
CA ARG A 156 -7.08 -4.65 -11.95
C ARG A 156 -7.54 -3.84 -10.74
N SER A 157 -8.83 -3.56 -10.67
CA SER A 157 -9.43 -2.68 -9.66
C SER A 157 -10.21 -3.47 -8.61
N TYR A 158 -10.33 -2.89 -7.42
CA TYR A 158 -11.30 -3.29 -6.42
C TYR A 158 -12.46 -2.28 -6.37
N TYR A 159 -13.68 -2.81 -6.29
CA TYR A 159 -14.92 -2.08 -6.08
C TYR A 159 -15.66 -2.65 -4.89
N VAL A 160 -16.33 -1.79 -4.11
CA VAL A 160 -17.24 -2.22 -3.05
C VAL A 160 -18.38 -3.06 -3.65
N ASP A 161 -19.02 -2.52 -4.70
CA ASP A 161 -19.97 -3.23 -5.55
C ASP A 161 -19.41 -3.34 -6.99
N PRO A 162 -18.91 -4.52 -7.42
CA PRO A 162 -18.37 -4.70 -8.76
C PRO A 162 -19.43 -4.59 -9.87
N SER A 163 -20.73 -4.65 -9.54
CA SER A 163 -21.80 -4.38 -10.51
C SER A 163 -22.03 -2.89 -10.74
N LYS A 164 -21.46 -2.02 -9.89
CA LYS A 164 -21.58 -0.54 -9.97
C LYS A 164 -20.22 0.14 -9.71
N PRO A 165 -19.23 -0.03 -10.60
CA PRO A 165 -17.82 0.37 -10.42
C PRO A 165 -17.55 1.89 -10.31
N GLY A 166 -18.57 2.74 -10.29
CA GLY A 166 -18.44 4.20 -10.12
C GLY A 166 -19.22 4.77 -8.93
N THR A 167 -19.79 3.90 -8.08
CA THR A 167 -20.57 4.35 -6.92
C THR A 167 -19.68 5.12 -5.95
N SER A 168 -20.07 6.34 -5.57
CA SER A 168 -19.35 7.09 -4.54
C SER A 168 -19.48 6.36 -3.21
N LEU A 169 -18.42 6.34 -2.40
CA LEU A 169 -18.49 5.74 -1.07
C LEU A 169 -19.58 6.37 -0.18
N SER A 170 -19.97 7.64 -0.42
CA SER A 170 -21.09 8.26 0.33
C SER A 170 -22.47 7.72 -0.03
N ASP A 171 -22.60 7.02 -1.16
CA ASP A 171 -23.87 6.44 -1.61
C ASP A 171 -24.00 4.97 -1.17
N VAL A 172 -22.93 4.39 -0.62
CA VAL A 172 -22.92 3.01 -0.12
C VAL A 172 -23.39 3.00 1.35
N PRO A 173 -24.31 2.10 1.74
CA PRO A 173 -24.71 1.95 3.14
C PRO A 173 -23.52 1.72 4.08
N ILE A 174 -23.50 2.41 5.22
CA ILE A 174 -22.39 2.32 6.19
C ILE A 174 -22.12 0.88 6.67
N LEU A 175 -23.17 0.08 6.85
CA LEU A 175 -23.04 -1.33 7.25
C LEU A 175 -22.32 -2.17 6.20
N GLU A 176 -22.50 -1.85 4.92
CA GLU A 176 -21.79 -2.51 3.82
C GLU A 176 -20.33 -2.05 3.81
N LEU A 177 -20.07 -0.74 3.92
CA LEU A 177 -18.71 -0.20 4.00
C LEU A 177 -17.91 -0.81 5.16
N GLN A 178 -18.52 -1.00 6.32
CA GLN A 178 -17.90 -1.63 7.50
C GLN A 178 -17.37 -3.04 7.25
N THR A 179 -17.80 -3.74 6.20
CA THR A 179 -17.25 -5.06 5.84
C THR A 179 -15.94 -4.96 5.07
N HIS A 180 -15.64 -3.80 4.50
CA HIS A 180 -14.51 -3.51 3.63
C HIS A 180 -13.43 -2.62 4.26
N VAL A 181 -13.73 -2.07 5.44
CA VAL A 181 -12.80 -1.19 6.14
C VAL A 181 -11.55 -1.94 6.55
N MET A 182 -10.46 -1.21 6.58
CA MET A 182 -9.21 -1.78 7.00
C MET A 182 -9.24 -2.15 8.47
N LYS A 183 -8.70 -3.33 8.79
CA LYS A 183 -8.73 -3.89 10.15
C LYS A 183 -7.40 -3.63 10.84
N THR A 184 -7.43 -2.93 11.97
CA THR A 184 -6.26 -2.74 12.81
C THR A 184 -5.97 -4.02 13.60
N GLN A 185 -4.79 -4.61 13.42
CA GLN A 185 -4.31 -5.66 14.31
C GLN A 185 -3.48 -5.00 15.41
N VAL A 186 -4.13 -4.70 16.53
CA VAL A 186 -3.46 -4.30 17.76
C VAL A 186 -3.24 -5.58 18.57
N TYR A 187 -1.98 -6.02 18.72
CA TYR A 187 -1.67 -7.25 19.44
C TYR A 187 -1.82 -7.01 20.95
N ASN A 188 -2.74 -7.72 21.62
CA ASN A 188 -2.96 -7.70 23.08
C ASN A 188 -3.26 -6.34 23.73
N SER A 189 -4.54 -6.08 23.96
CA SER A 189 -4.95 -5.17 25.03
C SER A 189 -6.22 -5.68 25.71
N GLU A 190 -6.10 -6.76 26.50
CA GLU A 190 -7.00 -6.96 27.65
C GLU A 190 -6.98 -5.76 28.62
N ASN A 191 -6.04 -4.83 28.42
CA ASN A 191 -6.12 -3.46 28.89
C ASN A 191 -6.49 -2.50 27.75
N LEU A 192 -7.77 -2.17 27.61
CA LEU A 192 -8.30 -1.03 26.82
C LEU A 192 -7.62 0.33 27.10
N ASN A 193 -6.63 0.39 28.00
CA ASN A 193 -5.84 1.55 28.39
C ASN A 193 -4.38 1.54 27.86
N SER A 194 -3.98 0.59 27.01
CA SER A 194 -2.68 0.64 26.31
C SER A 194 -2.90 0.89 24.83
N PRO A 195 -2.81 2.14 24.35
CA PRO A 195 -3.36 2.48 23.04
C PRO A 195 -2.58 1.90 21.85
N TYR A 196 -1.35 1.38 22.02
CA TYR A 196 -0.55 0.85 20.90
C TYR A 196 0.60 -0.11 21.32
N PRO A 197 0.35 -1.38 21.61
CA PRO A 197 1.38 -2.41 21.47
C PRO A 197 1.67 -2.57 19.98
N GLY A 198 2.81 -2.04 19.54
CA GLY A 198 3.26 -2.19 18.16
C GLY A 198 3.39 -3.66 17.77
N SER A 199 3.09 -4.00 16.52
CA SER A 199 3.36 -5.32 15.98
C SER A 199 4.87 -5.49 15.82
N ALA A 200 5.49 -6.37 16.62
CA ALA A 200 6.92 -6.69 16.52
C ALA A 200 7.33 -7.10 15.09
N ASN A 201 6.41 -7.73 14.35
CA ASN A 201 6.60 -8.07 12.94
C ASN A 201 6.76 -6.81 12.06
N ILE A 202 5.96 -5.76 12.29
CA ILE A 202 6.10 -4.49 11.56
C ILE A 202 7.45 -3.86 11.80
N LEU A 203 7.84 -3.72 13.07
CA LEU A 203 9.11 -3.11 13.45
C LEU A 203 10.31 -3.87 12.84
N LEU A 204 10.23 -5.21 12.81
CA LEU A 204 11.22 -6.06 12.15
C LEU A 204 11.23 -5.87 10.64
N LYS A 205 10.06 -5.87 9.98
CA LYS A 205 9.95 -5.79 8.52
C LYS A 205 10.30 -4.40 7.97
N SER A 206 9.98 -3.34 8.72
CA SER A 206 10.34 -1.95 8.39
C SER A 206 11.77 -1.59 8.79
N ASN A 207 12.46 -2.46 9.54
CA ASN A 207 13.79 -2.22 10.12
C ASN A 207 13.81 -1.03 11.11
N ILE A 208 12.68 -0.77 11.78
CA ILE A 208 12.52 0.25 12.83
C ILE A 208 12.26 -0.47 14.15
N LEU A 209 13.26 -1.21 14.64
CA LEU A 209 13.11 -2.03 15.86
C LEU A 209 12.80 -1.19 17.11
N ASP A 210 13.35 0.03 17.17
CA ASP A 210 13.13 0.99 18.26
C ASP A 210 12.72 2.35 17.65
N PRO A 211 11.41 2.65 17.61
CA PRO A 211 10.89 3.92 17.10
C PRO A 211 11.49 5.16 17.77
N SER A 212 11.71 5.11 19.09
CA SER A 212 12.25 6.23 19.85
C SER A 212 13.71 6.48 19.49
N ALA A 213 14.53 5.42 19.44
CA ALA A 213 15.93 5.55 19.03
C ALA A 213 16.06 5.93 17.55
N TYR A 214 15.17 5.43 16.68
CA TYR A 214 15.11 5.83 15.27
C TYR A 214 14.86 7.33 15.11
N ARG A 215 13.84 7.86 15.80
CA ARG A 215 13.50 9.29 15.78
C ARG A 215 14.63 10.14 16.37
N PHE A 216 15.25 9.69 17.46
CA PHE A 216 16.38 10.37 18.08
C PHE A 216 17.58 10.48 17.13
N ARG A 217 17.98 9.38 16.47
CA ARG A 217 19.09 9.39 15.49
C ARG A 217 18.81 10.35 14.34
N ARG A 218 17.60 10.31 13.78
CA ARG A 218 17.23 11.26 12.72
C ARG A 218 17.29 12.70 13.20
N ARG A 219 16.81 12.99 14.41
CA ARG A 219 16.88 14.34 14.99
C ARG A 219 18.31 14.85 15.03
N GLN A 220 19.27 14.04 15.49
CA GLN A 220 20.68 14.41 15.52
C GLN A 220 21.24 14.72 14.12
N GLN A 221 20.88 13.90 13.13
CA GLN A 221 21.29 14.15 11.73
C GLN A 221 20.73 15.48 11.20
N LEU A 222 19.47 15.79 11.51
CA LEU A 222 18.85 17.06 11.11
C LEU A 222 19.41 18.27 11.87
N GLU A 223 19.80 18.12 13.14
CA GLU A 223 20.49 19.16 13.90
C GLU A 223 21.85 19.48 13.28
N GLY A 224 22.59 18.46 12.82
CA GLY A 224 23.82 18.65 12.03
C GLY A 224 23.55 19.37 10.71
N GLN A 225 22.56 18.89 9.93
CA GLN A 225 22.18 19.54 8.66
C GLN A 225 21.75 21.01 8.85
N LEU A 226 21.03 21.31 9.95
CA LEU A 226 20.59 22.67 10.25
C LEU A 226 21.76 23.62 10.50
N ALA A 227 22.82 23.16 11.15
CA ALA A 227 24.01 23.97 11.44
C ALA A 227 24.73 24.44 10.16
N GLU A 228 24.62 23.67 9.08
CA GLU A 228 25.26 23.92 7.78
C GLU A 228 24.31 24.60 6.76
N THR A 229 23.01 24.73 7.08
CA THR A 229 22.02 25.23 6.14
C THR A 229 21.89 26.74 6.23
N GLU A 230 22.18 27.46 5.15
CA GLU A 230 22.06 28.93 5.10
C GLU A 230 20.68 29.43 4.64
N CYS A 231 20.03 28.70 3.73
CA CYS A 231 18.74 29.11 3.15
C CYS A 231 17.65 29.21 4.23
N PRO A 232 17.03 30.39 4.46
CA PRO A 232 16.05 30.58 5.54
C PRO A 232 14.85 29.63 5.45
N THR A 233 14.34 29.37 4.23
CA THR A 233 13.23 28.43 4.02
C THR A 233 13.61 27.00 4.40
N ALA A 234 14.81 26.55 4.01
CA ALA A 234 15.32 25.24 4.38
C ALA A 234 15.57 25.12 5.89
N GLN A 235 16.09 26.16 6.53
CA GLN A 235 16.22 26.21 8.00
C GLN A 235 14.86 26.09 8.69
N ALA A 236 13.83 26.80 8.20
CA ALA A 236 12.49 26.72 8.76
C ALA A 236 11.90 25.30 8.65
N ALA A 237 12.10 24.64 7.51
CA ALA A 237 11.72 23.24 7.31
C ALA A 237 12.42 22.30 8.31
N LEU A 238 13.75 22.40 8.42
CA LEU A 238 14.53 21.58 9.36
C LEU A 238 14.11 21.81 10.82
N LYS A 239 13.91 23.08 11.23
CA LYS A 239 13.46 23.43 12.59
C LYS A 239 12.09 22.81 12.91
N LYS A 240 11.14 22.83 11.97
CA LYS A 240 9.83 22.19 12.16
C LYS A 240 9.96 20.67 12.32
N ARG A 241 10.74 20.00 11.47
CA ARG A 241 11.02 18.56 11.59
C ARG A 241 11.65 18.19 12.93
N ILE A 242 12.67 18.93 13.34
CA ILE A 242 13.36 18.73 14.63
C ILE A 242 12.37 18.89 15.80
N ALA A 243 11.50 19.90 15.75
CA ALA A 243 10.48 20.11 16.78
C ALA A 243 9.52 18.91 16.89
N GLU A 244 9.10 18.32 15.78
CA GLU A 244 8.23 17.14 15.78
C GLU A 244 8.96 15.89 16.28
N LEU A 245 10.22 15.71 15.92
CA LEU A 245 11.05 14.59 16.38
C LEU A 245 11.44 14.68 17.86
N ARG A 246 11.31 15.85 18.50
CA ARG A 246 11.45 15.98 19.96
C ARG A 246 10.29 15.33 20.72
N ILE A 247 9.15 15.09 20.07
CA ILE A 247 8.07 14.29 20.62
C ILE A 247 8.52 12.83 20.59
N SER A 248 8.98 12.33 21.73
CA SER A 248 9.58 11.01 21.88
C SER A 248 8.87 10.11 22.90
N ASP A 249 7.74 10.57 23.46
CA ASP A 249 6.91 9.71 24.30
C ASP A 249 6.43 8.52 23.45
N PRO A 250 6.76 7.27 23.84
CA PRO A 250 6.34 6.08 23.09
C PRO A 250 4.82 5.88 23.10
N LYS A 251 4.09 6.51 24.03
CA LYS A 251 2.62 6.50 24.08
C LYS A 251 1.99 7.58 23.18
N ASN A 252 2.77 8.57 22.73
CA ASN A 252 2.27 9.57 21.80
C ASN A 252 1.95 8.91 20.46
N ARG A 253 0.78 9.20 19.89
CA ARG A 253 0.32 8.65 18.60
C ARG A 253 1.38 8.75 17.50
N ARG A 254 2.14 9.84 17.44
CA ARG A 254 3.21 10.05 16.43
C ARG A 254 4.35 9.03 16.52
N SER A 255 4.69 8.58 17.73
CA SER A 255 5.73 7.55 17.95
C SER A 255 5.12 6.15 17.86
N ALA A 256 3.93 5.99 18.43
CA ALA A 256 3.26 4.72 18.58
C ALA A 256 2.77 4.12 17.25
N GLN A 257 2.36 4.96 16.31
CA GLN A 257 1.90 4.52 14.98
C GLN A 257 2.99 3.86 14.13
N MET A 258 4.28 4.04 14.45
CA MET A 258 5.36 3.29 13.81
C MET A 258 5.26 1.78 14.10
N GLY A 259 4.61 1.39 15.20
CA GLY A 259 4.31 -0.01 15.50
C GLY A 259 2.95 -0.49 15.00
N ALA A 260 2.06 0.39 14.53
CA ALA A 260 0.72 0.00 14.13
C ALA A 260 0.74 -0.86 12.86
N LYS A 261 -0.15 -1.85 12.81
CA LYS A 261 -0.41 -2.68 11.63
C LYS A 261 -1.87 -2.57 11.24
N VAL A 262 -2.11 -2.29 9.97
CA VAL A 262 -3.44 -2.22 9.37
C VAL A 262 -3.51 -3.20 8.20
N LEU A 263 -4.54 -4.04 8.19
CA LEU A 263 -4.83 -4.99 7.13
C LEU A 263 -5.85 -4.40 6.16
N ALA A 264 -5.56 -4.49 4.87
CA ALA A 264 -6.42 -4.06 3.79
C ALA A 264 -7.08 -5.29 3.12
N PRO A 265 -8.41 -5.49 3.26
CA PRO A 265 -9.10 -6.69 2.79
C PRO A 265 -9.58 -6.59 1.32
N TYR A 266 -8.73 -6.15 0.39
CA TYR A 266 -9.15 -5.79 -0.98
C TYR A 266 -8.94 -6.90 -2.00
N ASN A 267 -9.92 -7.76 -2.24
CA ASN A 267 -9.83 -8.68 -3.40
C ASN A 267 -10.13 -7.93 -4.69
N LEU A 268 -9.18 -7.86 -5.65
CA LEU A 268 -9.38 -7.14 -6.91
C LEU A 268 -10.47 -7.83 -7.73
N ASN A 269 -11.66 -7.24 -7.77
CA ASN A 269 -12.90 -7.89 -8.17
C ASN A 269 -13.56 -7.25 -9.40
N SER A 270 -12.88 -6.29 -10.05
CA SER A 270 -13.38 -5.72 -11.31
C SER A 270 -13.61 -6.83 -12.35
N LEU A 271 -14.69 -6.69 -13.12
CA LEU A 271 -15.08 -7.63 -14.19
C LEU A 271 -14.13 -7.57 -15.39
N GLN A 272 -13.33 -6.53 -15.48
CA GLN A 272 -12.30 -6.32 -16.49
C GLN A 272 -10.95 -6.08 -15.81
N ALA A 273 -9.89 -6.54 -16.44
CA ALA A 273 -8.51 -6.21 -16.14
C ALA A 273 -7.82 -5.77 -17.44
N THR A 274 -6.71 -5.06 -17.34
CA THR A 274 -5.93 -4.68 -18.52
C THR A 274 -4.56 -5.34 -18.52
N LEU A 275 -4.12 -5.79 -19.68
CA LEU A 275 -2.76 -6.23 -19.97
C LEU A 275 -2.20 -5.36 -21.09
N ASN A 276 -1.16 -4.57 -20.82
CA ASN A 276 -0.61 -3.60 -21.77
C ASN A 276 -1.70 -2.72 -22.40
N SER A 277 -2.62 -2.22 -21.56
CA SER A 277 -3.81 -1.43 -21.94
C SER A 277 -4.89 -2.17 -22.73
N GLN A 278 -4.72 -3.45 -23.06
CA GLN A 278 -5.76 -4.28 -23.65
C GLN A 278 -6.63 -4.91 -22.57
N GLU A 279 -7.95 -4.76 -22.67
CA GLU A 279 -8.90 -5.36 -21.73
C GLU A 279 -9.03 -6.87 -21.94
N PHE A 280 -9.18 -7.60 -20.83
CA PHE A 280 -9.55 -9.01 -20.82
C PHE A 280 -10.47 -9.32 -19.63
N ASN A 281 -11.15 -10.46 -19.69
CA ASN A 281 -11.91 -10.99 -18.56
C ASN A 281 -10.98 -11.79 -17.64
N PRO A 282 -10.67 -11.29 -16.42
CA PRO A 282 -9.75 -11.96 -15.50
C PRO A 282 -10.40 -13.12 -14.74
N GLY A 283 -11.70 -13.38 -14.94
CA GLY A 283 -12.45 -14.38 -14.20
C GLY A 283 -12.66 -13.99 -12.72
N PRO A 284 -12.54 -14.95 -11.78
CA PRO A 284 -12.70 -14.69 -10.35
C PRO A 284 -11.83 -13.54 -9.83
N ALA A 285 -12.22 -12.93 -8.72
CA ALA A 285 -11.44 -11.88 -8.07
C ALA A 285 -10.02 -12.36 -7.76
N TRP A 286 -9.03 -11.48 -7.90
CA TRP A 286 -7.64 -11.77 -7.53
C TRP A 286 -7.46 -11.51 -6.02
N PRO A 287 -7.18 -12.56 -5.23
CA PRO A 287 -6.94 -12.39 -3.80
C PRO A 287 -5.72 -11.50 -3.54
N LEU A 288 -5.89 -10.53 -2.65
CA LEU A 288 -4.81 -9.67 -2.18
C LEU A 288 -4.84 -9.66 -0.66
N GLU A 289 -3.69 -9.98 -0.08
CA GLU A 289 -3.42 -9.75 1.33
C GLU A 289 -2.41 -8.63 1.43
N MET A 290 -2.84 -7.44 1.81
CA MET A 290 -1.95 -6.30 1.99
C MET A 290 -2.05 -5.79 3.41
N TRP A 291 -0.91 -5.44 4.00
CA TRP A 291 -0.88 -4.65 5.22
C TRP A 291 0.02 -3.43 5.07
N MET A 292 -0.29 -2.44 5.90
CA MET A 292 0.43 -1.18 6.02
C MET A 292 0.79 -0.97 7.49
N GLY A 293 1.95 -0.37 7.75
CA GLY A 293 2.42 -0.08 9.10
C GLY A 293 3.69 0.74 9.08
N GLY A 294 4.36 0.92 10.22
CA GLY A 294 5.60 1.70 10.23
C GLY A 294 5.37 3.19 9.94
N TRP A 295 4.17 3.71 10.19
CA TRP A 295 3.82 5.08 9.85
C TRP A 295 4.70 6.08 10.61
N ASP A 296 5.38 6.94 9.86
CA ASP A 296 6.29 7.95 10.39
C ASP A 296 5.86 9.35 9.95
N ALA A 297 5.38 10.14 10.92
CA ALA A 297 4.88 11.48 10.68
C ALA A 297 5.92 12.47 10.12
N ASP A 298 7.22 12.26 10.35
CA ASP A 298 8.27 13.13 9.80
C ASP A 298 8.57 12.81 8.33
N SER A 299 8.53 11.55 7.91
CA SER A 299 8.74 11.18 6.50
C SER A 299 7.44 11.20 5.69
N LEU A 300 6.29 11.15 6.37
CA LEU A 300 4.98 10.88 5.79
C LEU A 300 4.92 9.51 5.09
N CYS A 301 5.84 8.61 5.45
CA CYS A 301 5.96 7.29 4.86
C CYS A 301 5.39 6.22 5.78
N PHE A 302 4.93 5.15 5.15
CA PHE A 302 4.57 3.90 5.80
C PHE A 302 5.05 2.73 4.95
N PHE A 303 5.34 1.63 5.64
CA PHE A 303 5.78 0.41 5.03
C PHE A 303 4.59 -0.42 4.60
N VAL A 304 4.65 -0.93 3.38
CA VAL A 304 3.66 -1.80 2.76
C VAL A 304 4.28 -3.16 2.53
N MET A 305 3.52 -4.22 2.79
CA MET A 305 3.87 -5.57 2.37
C MET A 305 2.60 -6.35 2.06
N GLY A 306 2.66 -7.22 1.08
CA GLY A 306 1.52 -8.04 0.73
C GLY A 306 1.81 -9.14 -0.26
N THR A 307 0.76 -9.90 -0.54
CA THR A 307 0.72 -10.99 -1.51
C THR A 307 -0.45 -10.77 -2.45
N LEU A 308 -0.21 -10.80 -3.76
CA LEU A 308 -1.24 -10.75 -4.79
C LEU A 308 -1.27 -12.07 -5.57
N LYS A 309 -2.42 -12.72 -5.68
CA LYS A 309 -2.60 -13.89 -6.55
C LYS A 309 -3.33 -13.46 -7.84
N MET A 310 -2.63 -13.55 -8.97
CA MET A 310 -3.17 -13.32 -10.31
C MET A 310 -3.35 -14.65 -11.05
N SER A 311 -4.40 -14.73 -11.86
CA SER A 311 -4.70 -15.88 -12.71
C SER A 311 -5.09 -15.41 -14.10
N PHE A 312 -4.55 -16.08 -15.12
CA PHE A 312 -4.78 -15.80 -16.55
C PHE A 312 -5.15 -17.10 -17.28
N ASP A 313 -6.00 -17.03 -18.30
CA ASP A 313 -6.32 -18.17 -19.16
C ASP A 313 -5.33 -18.38 -20.30
N PHE A 314 -4.32 -17.52 -20.37
CA PHE A 314 -3.30 -17.45 -21.39
C PHE A 314 -1.97 -17.13 -20.73
N ASP A 315 -0.86 -17.38 -21.44
CA ASP A 315 0.45 -16.96 -20.97
C ASP A 315 0.60 -15.44 -21.21
N PRO A 316 0.66 -14.61 -20.15
CA PRO A 316 0.73 -13.16 -20.32
C PRO A 316 2.01 -12.69 -21.02
N PHE A 317 3.06 -13.51 -21.07
CA PHE A 317 4.32 -13.19 -21.76
C PHE A 317 4.36 -13.66 -23.22
N SER A 318 3.35 -14.44 -23.65
CA SER A 318 3.24 -14.86 -25.05
C SER A 318 2.62 -13.79 -25.96
N LEU A 319 1.71 -12.97 -25.42
CA LEU A 319 0.98 -11.92 -26.15
C LEU A 319 1.82 -10.66 -26.43
N SER A 320 2.97 -10.49 -25.76
CA SER A 320 3.85 -9.33 -25.95
C SER A 320 4.79 -9.43 -27.16
N LYS A 321 4.69 -10.50 -27.97
CA LYS A 321 5.54 -10.76 -29.14
C LYS A 321 4.96 -10.28 -30.48
N SER A 322 3.80 -9.63 -30.48
CA SER A 322 3.16 -9.09 -31.70
C SER A 322 3.47 -7.61 -31.91
#